data_AF-A0A1G0LEN1-F1
#
_entry.id   AF-A0A1G0LEN1-F1
#
_cell.length_a   1.000
_cell.length_b   1.000
_cell.length_c   1.000
_cell.angle_alpha   90.00
_cell.angle_beta   90.00
_cell.angle_gamma   90.00
#
_symmetry.space_group_name_H-M   'P 1'
#
loop_
_entity.id
_entity.type
_entity.pdbx_description
1 polymer ?
#
loop_
_entity_poly.entity_id
_entity_poly.type
_entity_poly.pdbx_seq_one_letter_code
_entity_poly.pdbx_strand_id
1 'polypeptide(L)'
;MTSETATILIQAVITIGVGAVSGGITNAVAIWMLFHPYEPKRFLFLTFHGAMPKNKERLAKSIGKTVGERLLTPEDLARQLTAPGLREAFDTALDGWMTRALTSEYGSAREILPRPVIAELEQAITRLAPVVADKFVEFASTPVFRDSVRDFLARQTEDLSARPVADVLTDARQEQIKKWAAGWVDTLTRSEDMERAIRQFVEARVERLAGDPEPLLDRMPATLVAAVEAGIRSYLPVALERLAGLLARPDTKERVKATVHGLFKRFTDDLLLHERVIAKLMVSEKTVGRLLDAIEREGADQIGRLLEEPLMQAELSRAVNEAVVTFLRKPLREHFAALQGERLDGVKNTAADYVLAALRDPNTKSFAIARLDAALESAERRTWGDLLALLPPEKAADWLQEAAQSERVRGWIAEGFAAGAAALLDRRIGRPADLLPPEAPQRIVASLADPLWSWITQQVPLVVSQLSVREMVEQKVMGFRVQRMEEIIRGVTQRELDLIVRLGYWLGGLVGLAAFLVNLGIGMASR
;
A
#
# COMPACT_ATOMS: atom_id res chain seq x y z
N MET A 1 -94.03 -85.94 1.15
CA MET A 1 -93.86 -84.48 0.90
C MET A 1 -92.63 -83.86 1.59
N THR A 2 -91.77 -84.62 2.28
CA THR A 2 -90.63 -84.07 3.04
C THR A 2 -89.27 -84.13 2.33
N SER A 3 -89.06 -85.01 1.34
CA SER A 3 -87.76 -85.10 0.64
C SER A 3 -87.57 -84.03 -0.45
N GLU A 4 -88.64 -83.63 -1.14
CA GLU A 4 -88.58 -82.67 -2.24
C GLU A 4 -88.32 -81.24 -1.73
N THR A 5 -88.97 -80.82 -0.64
CA THR A 5 -88.74 -79.52 0.01
C THR A 5 -87.34 -79.42 0.62
N ALA A 6 -86.83 -80.50 1.22
CA ALA A 6 -85.46 -80.56 1.73
C ALA A 6 -84.43 -80.42 0.59
N THR A 7 -84.68 -81.03 -0.56
CA THR A 7 -83.80 -80.95 -1.73
C THR A 7 -83.76 -79.53 -2.31
N ILE A 8 -84.92 -78.86 -2.42
CA ILE A 8 -85.02 -77.47 -2.90
C ILE A 8 -84.31 -76.49 -1.94
N LEU A 9 -84.45 -76.69 -0.62
CA LEU A 9 -83.79 -75.86 0.37
C LEU A 9 -82.25 -76.02 0.33
N ILE A 10 -81.77 -77.26 0.18
CA ILE A 10 -80.33 -77.54 0.01
C ILE A 10 -79.81 -76.89 -1.26
N GLN A 11 -80.55 -76.98 -2.37
CA GLN A 11 -80.18 -76.31 -3.63
C GLN A 11 -80.14 -74.79 -3.48
N ALA A 12 -81.11 -74.17 -2.80
CA ALA A 12 -81.13 -72.73 -2.56
C ALA A 12 -79.89 -72.27 -1.77
N VAL A 13 -79.58 -72.96 -0.67
CA VAL A 13 -78.41 -72.65 0.16
C VAL A 13 -77.11 -72.82 -0.62
N ILE A 14 -76.99 -73.87 -1.44
CA ILE A 14 -75.81 -74.09 -2.27
C ILE A 14 -75.69 -73.00 -3.33
N THR A 15 -76.75 -72.67 -4.08
CA THR A 15 -76.69 -71.66 -5.15
C THR A 15 -76.40 -70.25 -4.60
N ILE A 16 -77.03 -69.88 -3.48
CA ILE A 16 -76.77 -68.60 -2.80
C ILE A 16 -75.36 -68.57 -2.22
N GLY A 17 -74.93 -69.66 -1.56
CA GLY A 17 -73.60 -69.78 -0.97
C GLY A 17 -72.50 -69.71 -2.02
N VAL A 18 -72.64 -70.43 -3.13
CA VAL A 18 -71.71 -70.37 -4.27
C VAL A 18 -71.69 -68.97 -4.88
N GLY A 19 -72.84 -68.32 -5.04
CA GLY A 19 -72.93 -66.93 -5.51
C GLY A 19 -72.20 -65.95 -4.58
N ALA A 20 -72.42 -66.05 -3.27
CA ALA A 20 -71.78 -65.19 -2.26
C ALA A 20 -70.26 -65.41 -2.22
N VAL A 21 -69.81 -66.67 -2.19
CA VAL A 21 -68.38 -67.02 -2.20
C VAL A 21 -67.71 -66.57 -3.49
N SER A 22 -68.34 -66.79 -4.64
CA SER A 22 -67.84 -66.33 -5.92
C SER A 22 -67.70 -64.81 -5.96
N GLY A 23 -68.72 -64.07 -5.51
CA GLY A 23 -68.71 -62.60 -5.45
C GLY A 23 -67.64 -62.04 -4.51
N GLY A 24 -67.52 -62.60 -3.30
CA GLY A 24 -66.52 -62.19 -2.33
C GLY A 24 -65.08 -62.49 -2.76
N ILE A 25 -64.82 -63.69 -3.28
CA ILE A 25 -63.50 -64.07 -3.80
C ILE A 25 -63.12 -63.21 -4.99
N THR A 26 -64.04 -62.97 -5.93
CA THR A 26 -63.77 -62.14 -7.12
C THR A 26 -63.38 -60.72 -6.72
N ASN A 27 -64.08 -60.13 -5.74
CA ASN A 27 -63.74 -58.79 -5.25
C ASN A 27 -62.42 -58.76 -4.46
N ALA A 28 -62.13 -59.81 -3.67
CA ALA A 28 -60.85 -59.92 -2.96
C ALA A 28 -59.67 -60.04 -3.94
N VAL A 29 -59.83 -60.79 -5.03
CA VAL A 29 -58.83 -60.88 -6.11
C VAL A 29 -58.68 -59.55 -6.82
N ALA A 30 -59.78 -58.85 -7.13
CA ALA A 30 -59.73 -57.53 -7.76
C ALA A 30 -58.94 -56.52 -6.92
N ILE A 31 -59.14 -56.52 -5.60
CA ILE A 31 -58.38 -55.67 -4.67
C ILE A 31 -56.92 -56.10 -4.59
N TRP A 32 -56.64 -57.39 -4.54
CA TRP A 32 -55.27 -57.90 -4.58
C TRP A 32 -54.55 -57.44 -5.86
N MET A 33 -55.24 -57.47 -7.01
CA MET A 33 -54.75 -56.99 -8.29
C MET A 33 -54.53 -55.47 -8.37
N LEU A 34 -55.07 -54.66 -7.44
CA LEU A 34 -54.75 -53.23 -7.38
C LEU A 34 -53.29 -53.01 -6.94
N PHE A 35 -52.75 -53.90 -6.11
CA PHE A 35 -51.42 -53.77 -5.53
C PHE A 35 -50.38 -54.70 -6.17
N HIS A 36 -50.80 -55.85 -6.68
CA HIS A 36 -49.93 -56.87 -7.27
C HIS A 36 -50.24 -57.13 -8.76
N PRO A 37 -49.26 -57.51 -9.60
CA PRO A 37 -47.83 -57.62 -9.30
C PRO A 37 -47.15 -56.23 -9.23
N TYR A 38 -46.09 -56.14 -8.43
CA TYR A 38 -45.32 -54.89 -8.21
C TYR A 38 -44.52 -54.44 -9.43
N GLU A 39 -44.14 -55.38 -10.27
CA GLU A 39 -43.43 -55.15 -11.52
C GLU A 39 -44.31 -55.59 -12.69
N PRO A 40 -44.21 -54.92 -13.85
CA PRO A 40 -45.01 -55.27 -15.02
C PRO A 40 -44.63 -56.67 -15.50
N LYS A 41 -45.56 -57.62 -15.39
CA LYS A 41 -45.40 -58.97 -15.93
C LYS A 41 -46.12 -59.09 -17.27
N ARG A 42 -45.41 -59.51 -18.30
CA ARG A 42 -46.01 -59.81 -19.61
C ARG A 42 -46.54 -61.23 -19.60
N PHE A 43 -47.83 -61.38 -19.88
CA PHE A 43 -48.44 -62.68 -20.11
C PHE A 43 -49.15 -62.64 -21.47
N LEU A 44 -48.61 -63.40 -22.42
CA LEU A 44 -49.03 -63.39 -23.82
C LEU A 44 -48.98 -61.96 -24.43
N PHE A 45 -50.08 -61.44 -24.96
CA PHE A 45 -50.18 -60.09 -25.54
C PHE A 45 -50.56 -58.99 -24.52
N LEU A 46 -50.78 -59.33 -23.24
CA LEU A 46 -51.21 -58.38 -22.21
C LEU A 46 -50.12 -58.19 -21.13
N THR A 47 -49.98 -56.95 -20.65
CA THR A 47 -49.09 -56.63 -19.53
C THR A 47 -49.91 -56.42 -18.26
N PHE A 48 -49.72 -57.29 -17.28
CA PHE A 48 -50.35 -57.19 -15.96
C PHE A 48 -49.44 -56.45 -14.99
N HIS A 49 -49.98 -55.38 -14.41
CA HIS A 49 -49.29 -54.57 -13.40
C HIS A 49 -50.36 -54.07 -12.45
N GLY A 50 -50.11 -54.16 -11.14
CA GLY A 50 -50.98 -53.55 -10.15
C GLY A 50 -51.27 -52.08 -10.48
N ALA A 51 -52.54 -51.68 -10.34
CA ALA A 51 -52.99 -50.33 -10.68
C ALA A 51 -52.32 -49.22 -9.83
N MET A 52 -52.00 -49.51 -8.56
CA MET A 52 -51.35 -48.57 -7.65
C MET A 52 -49.85 -48.37 -7.97
N PRO A 53 -49.02 -49.42 -8.06
CA PRO A 53 -47.63 -49.29 -8.50
C PRO A 53 -47.47 -48.59 -9.86
N LYS A 54 -48.35 -48.91 -10.82
CA LYS A 54 -48.37 -48.29 -12.16
C LYS A 54 -48.58 -46.76 -12.11
N ASN A 55 -49.33 -46.26 -11.13
CA ASN A 55 -49.68 -44.84 -10.99
C ASN A 55 -48.85 -44.11 -9.92
N LYS A 56 -47.74 -44.71 -9.46
CA LYS A 56 -46.89 -44.14 -8.40
C LYS A 56 -46.47 -42.70 -8.65
N GLU A 57 -46.11 -42.35 -9.89
CA GLU A 57 -45.71 -40.99 -10.27
C GLU A 57 -46.86 -39.98 -10.08
N ARG A 58 -48.07 -40.34 -10.52
CA ARG A 58 -49.25 -39.49 -10.35
C ARG A 58 -49.60 -39.28 -8.88
N LEU A 59 -49.46 -40.32 -8.06
CA LEU A 59 -49.65 -40.24 -6.62
C LEU A 59 -48.60 -39.33 -5.97
N ALA A 60 -47.33 -39.48 -6.34
CA ALA A 60 -46.25 -38.63 -5.86
C ALA A 60 -46.47 -37.15 -6.21
N LYS A 61 -46.89 -36.85 -7.45
CA LYS A 61 -47.27 -35.50 -7.88
C LYS A 61 -48.42 -34.92 -7.06
N SER A 62 -49.47 -35.71 -6.81
CA SER A 62 -50.65 -35.28 -6.05
C SER A 62 -50.32 -35.03 -4.57
N ILE A 63 -49.53 -35.91 -3.95
CA ILE A 63 -49.06 -35.78 -2.57
C ILE A 63 -48.12 -34.57 -2.46
N GLY A 64 -47.15 -34.45 -3.36
CA GLY A 64 -46.23 -33.32 -3.41
C GLY A 64 -46.96 -31.99 -3.57
N LYS A 65 -47.96 -31.92 -4.46
CA LYS A 65 -48.80 -30.74 -4.63
C LYS A 65 -49.57 -30.41 -3.35
N THR A 66 -50.22 -31.40 -2.74
CA THR A 66 -51.04 -31.17 -1.54
C THR A 66 -50.19 -30.75 -0.34
N VAL A 67 -49.04 -31.40 -0.12
CA VAL A 67 -48.14 -31.08 1.00
C VAL A 67 -47.44 -29.75 0.76
N GLY A 68 -46.87 -29.54 -0.43
CA GLY A 68 -46.07 -28.36 -0.75
C GLY A 68 -46.88 -27.08 -0.96
N GLU A 69 -48.14 -27.15 -1.40
CA GLU A 69 -48.97 -25.96 -1.65
C GLU A 69 -49.97 -25.69 -0.51
N ARG A 70 -50.26 -26.66 0.38
CA ARG A 70 -51.30 -26.49 1.41
C ARG A 70 -50.89 -26.78 2.85
N LEU A 71 -49.82 -27.57 3.08
CA LEU A 71 -49.42 -27.96 4.44
C LEU A 71 -48.13 -27.30 4.91
N LEU A 72 -47.20 -27.01 4.00
CA LEU A 72 -45.91 -26.40 4.29
C LEU A 72 -45.66 -25.27 3.29
N THR A 73 -46.34 -24.15 3.49
CA THR A 73 -46.16 -22.97 2.63
C THR A 73 -44.91 -22.18 3.04
N PRO A 74 -44.27 -21.44 2.10
CA PRO A 74 -43.18 -20.53 2.44
C PRO A 74 -43.54 -19.54 3.55
N GLU A 75 -44.81 -19.10 3.61
CA GLU A 75 -45.33 -18.20 4.63
C GLU A 75 -45.43 -18.88 6.01
N ASP A 76 -45.81 -20.16 6.07
CA ASP A 76 -45.80 -20.95 7.31
C ASP A 76 -44.38 -21.09 7.86
N LEU A 77 -43.43 -21.40 6.99
CA LEU A 77 -42.01 -21.51 7.34
C LEU A 77 -41.45 -20.16 7.81
N ALA A 78 -41.78 -19.06 7.12
CA ALA A 78 -41.37 -17.71 7.50
C ALA A 78 -41.93 -17.30 8.86
N ARG A 79 -43.18 -17.64 9.17
CA ARG A 79 -43.79 -17.40 10.50
C ARG A 79 -43.14 -18.21 11.60
N GLN A 80 -42.63 -19.40 11.30
CA GLN A 80 -41.93 -20.21 12.27
C GLN A 80 -40.54 -19.61 12.64
N LEU A 81 -39.95 -18.82 11.74
CA LEU A 81 -38.67 -18.14 11.97
C LEU A 81 -38.78 -16.95 12.93
N THR A 82 -39.98 -16.42 13.13
CA THR A 82 -40.24 -15.35 14.10
C THR A 82 -40.69 -15.89 15.46
N ALA A 83 -40.68 -17.21 15.66
CA ALA A 83 -41.01 -17.82 16.94
C ALA A 83 -39.99 -17.41 18.02
N PRO A 84 -40.45 -17.06 19.24
CA PRO A 84 -39.58 -16.54 20.30
C PRO A 84 -38.44 -17.50 20.68
N GLY A 85 -38.69 -18.82 20.66
CA GLY A 85 -37.65 -19.81 20.96
C GLY A 85 -36.52 -19.89 19.93
N LEU A 86 -36.74 -19.43 18.69
CA LEU A 86 -35.67 -19.44 17.68
C LEU A 86 -34.65 -18.32 17.90
N ARG A 87 -35.11 -17.16 18.42
CA ARG A 87 -34.21 -16.06 18.78
C ARG A 87 -33.26 -16.46 19.89
N GLU A 88 -33.77 -17.08 20.95
CA GLU A 88 -32.94 -17.57 22.06
C GLU A 88 -31.90 -18.62 21.59
N ALA A 89 -32.32 -19.52 20.69
CA ALA A 89 -31.41 -20.49 20.09
C ALA A 89 -30.33 -19.82 19.23
N PHE A 90 -30.69 -18.77 18.49
CA PHE A 90 -29.74 -17.96 17.71
C PHE A 90 -28.74 -17.23 18.63
N ASP A 91 -29.21 -16.56 19.67
CA ASP A 91 -28.35 -15.82 20.61
C ASP A 91 -27.35 -16.76 21.28
N THR A 92 -27.81 -17.95 21.72
CA THR A 92 -26.95 -18.99 22.30
C THR A 92 -25.92 -19.51 21.29
N ALA A 93 -26.34 -19.73 20.03
CA ALA A 93 -25.44 -20.19 18.99
C ALA A 93 -24.39 -19.14 18.61
N LEU A 94 -24.79 -17.86 18.56
CA LEU A 94 -23.91 -16.73 18.27
C LEU A 94 -22.88 -16.53 19.38
N ASP A 95 -23.29 -16.60 20.65
CA ASP A 95 -22.38 -16.51 21.79
C ASP A 95 -21.34 -17.64 21.80
N GLY A 96 -21.80 -18.88 21.60
CA GLY A 96 -20.92 -20.05 21.50
C GLY A 96 -20.00 -20.02 20.27
N TRP A 97 -20.44 -19.44 19.15
CA TRP A 97 -19.58 -19.22 17.99
C TRP A 97 -18.54 -18.13 18.26
N MET A 98 -18.94 -16.98 18.82
CA MET A 98 -18.04 -15.86 19.12
C MET A 98 -16.96 -16.28 20.13
N THR A 99 -17.35 -16.95 21.20
CA THR A 99 -16.42 -17.44 22.22
C THR A 99 -15.38 -18.38 21.62
N ARG A 100 -15.81 -19.31 20.75
CA ARG A 100 -14.88 -20.19 20.02
C ARG A 100 -14.00 -19.42 19.05
N ALA A 101 -14.55 -18.48 18.29
CA ALA A 101 -13.77 -17.67 17.37
C ALA A 101 -12.66 -16.92 18.11
N LEU A 102 -12.97 -16.24 19.21
CA LEU A 102 -11.98 -15.45 19.93
C LEU A 102 -10.96 -16.28 20.72
N THR A 103 -11.30 -17.50 21.12
CA THR A 103 -10.39 -18.38 21.88
C THR A 103 -9.56 -19.33 21.01
N SER A 104 -9.91 -19.47 19.73
CA SER A 104 -9.19 -20.30 18.77
C SER A 104 -7.84 -19.68 18.40
N GLU A 105 -6.85 -20.53 18.12
CA GLU A 105 -5.56 -20.09 17.59
C GLU A 105 -5.65 -19.90 16.08
N TYR A 106 -5.43 -18.66 15.64
CA TYR A 106 -5.36 -18.31 14.24
C TYR A 106 -3.91 -18.13 13.80
N GLY A 107 -3.62 -18.64 12.59
CA GLY A 107 -2.37 -18.41 11.87
C GLY A 107 -2.23 -16.95 11.41
N SER A 108 -1.42 -16.73 10.37
CA SER A 108 -1.35 -15.41 9.74
C SER A 108 -2.56 -15.16 8.83
N ALA A 109 -2.87 -13.89 8.53
CA ALA A 109 -3.95 -13.56 7.60
C ALA A 109 -3.72 -14.22 6.23
N ARG A 110 -2.46 -14.34 5.80
CA ARG A 110 -2.06 -15.02 4.56
C ARG A 110 -2.28 -16.54 4.58
N GLU A 111 -2.30 -17.17 5.75
CA GLU A 111 -2.60 -18.60 5.90
C GLU A 111 -4.11 -18.88 5.90
N ILE A 112 -4.91 -17.94 6.40
CA ILE A 112 -6.36 -18.12 6.57
C ILE A 112 -7.13 -17.69 5.33
N LEU A 113 -6.72 -16.61 4.67
CA LEU A 113 -7.45 -16.03 3.55
C LEU A 113 -7.01 -16.63 2.20
N PRO A 114 -7.94 -16.84 1.25
CA PRO A 114 -7.60 -17.24 -0.11
C PRO A 114 -6.66 -16.23 -0.78
N ARG A 115 -5.70 -16.73 -1.58
CA ARG A 115 -4.72 -15.88 -2.29
C ARG A 115 -5.32 -14.69 -3.07
N PRO A 116 -6.46 -14.81 -3.78
CA PRO A 116 -7.07 -13.67 -4.46
C PRO A 116 -7.50 -12.56 -3.50
N VAL A 117 -7.99 -12.92 -2.30
CA VAL A 117 -8.43 -11.95 -1.29
C VAL A 117 -7.24 -11.20 -0.70
N ILE A 118 -6.13 -11.90 -0.46
CA ILE A 118 -4.88 -11.27 0.01
C ILE A 118 -4.35 -10.28 -1.02
N ALA A 119 -4.35 -10.63 -2.30
CA ALA A 119 -3.89 -9.73 -3.36
C ALA A 119 -4.75 -8.45 -3.44
N GLU A 120 -6.08 -8.57 -3.32
CA GLU A 120 -6.98 -7.41 -3.26
C GLU A 120 -6.73 -6.57 -1.99
N LEU A 121 -6.48 -7.21 -0.85
CA LEU A 121 -6.19 -6.51 0.40
C LEU A 121 -4.87 -5.73 0.33
N GLU A 122 -3.82 -6.33 -0.23
CA GLU A 122 -2.52 -5.66 -0.46
C GLU A 122 -2.66 -4.47 -1.41
N GLN A 123 -3.46 -4.60 -2.47
CA GLN A 123 -3.80 -3.49 -3.34
C GLN A 123 -4.60 -2.40 -2.62
N ALA A 124 -5.57 -2.79 -1.79
CA ALA A 124 -6.34 -1.84 -0.99
C ALA A 124 -5.45 -1.08 0.00
N ILE A 125 -4.53 -1.77 0.68
CA ILE A 125 -3.52 -1.17 1.57
C ILE A 125 -2.67 -0.17 0.79
N THR A 126 -2.18 -0.55 -0.39
CA THR A 126 -1.33 0.31 -1.23
C THR A 126 -2.06 1.56 -1.71
N ARG A 127 -3.36 1.45 -2.01
CA ARG A 127 -4.22 2.59 -2.38
C ARG A 127 -4.60 3.46 -1.18
N LEU A 128 -4.70 2.87 0.01
CA LEU A 128 -5.05 3.57 1.24
C LEU A 128 -3.84 4.31 1.85
N ALA A 129 -2.63 3.78 1.66
CA ALA A 129 -1.38 4.36 2.14
C ALA A 129 -1.23 5.87 1.84
N PRO A 130 -1.42 6.38 0.61
CA PRO A 130 -1.36 7.81 0.35
C PRO A 130 -2.48 8.59 1.07
N VAL A 131 -3.70 8.03 1.17
CA VAL A 131 -4.81 8.68 1.88
C VAL A 131 -4.51 8.84 3.38
N VAL A 132 -3.91 7.82 3.99
CA VAL A 132 -3.48 7.86 5.40
C VAL A 132 -2.35 8.87 5.58
N ALA A 133 -1.38 8.89 4.67
CA ALA A 133 -0.30 9.87 4.69
C ALA A 133 -0.85 11.30 4.58
N ASP A 134 -1.83 11.54 3.70
CA ASP A 134 -2.46 12.86 3.51
C ASP A 134 -3.21 13.30 4.76
N LYS A 135 -3.98 12.38 5.36
CA LYS A 135 -4.69 12.64 6.62
C LYS A 135 -3.73 12.90 7.76
N PHE A 136 -2.58 12.22 7.78
CA PHE A 136 -1.53 12.49 8.76
C PHE A 136 -0.92 13.88 8.54
N VAL A 137 -0.60 14.27 7.31
CA VAL A 137 -0.04 15.61 6.98
C VAL A 137 -1.05 16.71 7.36
N GLU A 138 -2.33 16.50 7.06
CA GLU A 138 -3.43 17.39 7.47
C GLU A 138 -3.47 17.52 9.00
N PHE A 139 -3.41 16.40 9.73
CA PHE A 139 -3.37 16.41 11.19
C PHE A 139 -2.09 17.06 11.73
N ALA A 140 -0.93 16.79 11.14
CA ALA A 140 0.35 17.36 11.53
C ALA A 140 0.40 18.88 11.33
N SER A 141 -0.40 19.41 10.40
CA SER A 141 -0.56 20.84 10.18
C SER A 141 -1.37 21.53 11.28
N THR A 142 -2.03 20.78 12.17
CA THR A 142 -2.86 21.35 13.24
C THR A 142 -2.03 21.78 14.46
N PRO A 143 -2.47 22.82 15.19
CA PRO A 143 -1.87 23.18 16.48
C PRO A 143 -1.94 22.04 17.51
N VAL A 144 -2.97 21.19 17.42
CA VAL A 144 -3.18 20.05 18.32
C VAL A 144 -2.03 19.05 18.23
N PHE A 145 -1.54 18.76 17.02
CA PHE A 145 -0.39 17.88 16.84
C PHE A 145 0.87 18.47 17.47
N ARG A 146 1.15 19.75 17.21
CA ARG A 146 2.30 20.47 17.78
C ARG A 146 2.29 20.42 19.31
N ASP A 147 1.14 20.74 19.92
CA ASP A 147 0.98 20.71 21.38
C ASP A 147 1.13 19.29 21.93
N SER A 148 0.57 18.29 21.25
CA SER A 148 0.70 16.88 21.63
C SER A 148 2.15 16.40 21.58
N VAL A 149 2.90 16.77 20.53
CA VAL A 149 4.32 16.45 20.38
C VAL A 149 5.15 17.16 21.45
N ARG A 150 4.90 18.45 21.69
CA ARG A 150 5.55 19.22 22.77
C ARG A 150 5.34 18.54 24.12
N ASP A 151 4.09 18.20 24.46
CA ASP A 151 3.75 17.61 25.75
C ASP A 151 4.29 16.19 25.91
N PHE A 152 4.38 15.44 24.80
CA PHE A 152 5.05 14.15 24.78
C PHE A 152 6.56 14.32 25.01
N LEU A 153 7.22 15.22 24.27
CA LEU A 153 8.65 15.49 24.41
C LEU A 153 8.99 16.03 25.80
N ALA A 154 8.16 16.90 26.38
CA ALA A 154 8.34 17.42 27.72
C ALA A 154 8.30 16.29 28.77
N ARG A 155 7.29 15.41 28.69
CA ARG A 155 7.18 14.23 29.57
C ARG A 155 8.37 13.27 29.42
N GLN A 156 8.76 12.96 28.17
CA GLN A 156 9.91 12.09 27.92
C GLN A 156 11.22 12.72 28.36
N THR A 157 11.37 14.04 28.23
CA THR A 157 12.56 14.76 28.71
C THR A 157 12.68 14.64 30.22
N GLU A 158 11.57 14.77 30.97
CA GLU A 158 11.56 14.60 32.42
C GLU A 158 11.97 13.17 32.82
N ASP A 159 11.35 12.15 32.22
CA ASP A 159 11.60 10.72 32.52
C ASP A 159 13.01 10.23 32.12
N LEU A 160 13.56 10.76 31.03
CA LEU A 160 14.83 10.32 30.47
C LEU A 160 16.00 11.20 30.89
N SER A 161 15.75 12.44 31.38
CA SER A 161 16.79 13.43 31.70
C SER A 161 17.94 12.86 32.55
N ALA A 162 17.60 12.05 33.55
CA ALA A 162 18.56 11.47 34.50
C ALA A 162 19.31 10.23 33.98
N ARG A 163 18.91 9.66 32.83
CA ARG A 163 19.53 8.44 32.30
C ARG A 163 20.81 8.78 31.50
N PRO A 164 21.92 8.06 31.72
CA PRO A 164 23.08 8.12 30.85
C PRO A 164 22.71 7.73 29.41
N VAL A 165 23.28 8.43 28.43
CA VAL A 165 23.08 8.07 27.01
C VAL A 165 23.66 6.68 26.71
N ALA A 166 24.69 6.26 27.47
CA ALA A 166 25.33 4.95 27.40
C ALA A 166 24.37 3.76 27.56
N ASP A 167 23.29 3.90 28.35
CA ASP A 167 22.34 2.81 28.60
C ASP A 167 21.57 2.38 27.34
N VAL A 168 21.39 3.31 26.39
CA VAL A 168 20.66 3.09 25.14
C VAL A 168 21.63 2.98 23.96
N LEU A 169 22.74 3.72 24.02
CA LEU A 169 23.78 3.84 23.00
C LEU A 169 24.95 2.87 23.25
N THR A 170 24.62 1.59 23.46
CA THR A 170 25.61 0.51 23.59
C THR A 170 26.58 0.45 22.41
N ASP A 171 27.79 -0.07 22.61
CA ASP A 171 28.83 -0.23 21.57
C ASP A 171 28.28 -0.89 20.28
N ALA A 172 27.45 -1.92 20.44
CA ALA A 172 26.81 -2.61 19.32
C ALA A 172 25.90 -1.68 18.50
N ARG A 173 25.21 -0.75 19.16
CA ARG A 173 24.31 0.22 18.53
C ARG A 173 25.08 1.39 17.91
N GLN A 174 26.18 1.81 18.53
CA GLN A 174 27.10 2.80 17.94
C GLN A 174 27.66 2.29 16.61
N GLU A 175 28.12 1.03 16.55
CA GLU A 175 28.61 0.43 15.31
C GLU A 175 27.52 0.31 14.24
N GLN A 176 26.27 0.04 14.63
CA GLN A 176 25.13 0.09 13.70
C GLN A 176 24.88 1.50 13.17
N ILE A 177 24.93 2.53 14.02
CA ILE A 177 24.77 3.94 13.63
C ILE A 177 25.88 4.37 12.68
N LYS A 178 27.14 3.98 12.94
CA LYS A 178 28.28 4.26 12.05
C LYS A 178 28.09 3.62 10.68
N LYS A 179 27.70 2.33 10.63
CA LYS A 179 27.42 1.64 9.36
C LYS A 179 26.27 2.27 8.59
N TRP A 180 25.20 2.62 9.29
CA TRP A 180 24.05 3.32 8.71
C TRP A 180 24.47 4.70 8.15
N ALA A 181 25.19 5.50 8.94
CA ALA A 181 25.67 6.82 8.53
C ALA A 181 26.63 6.74 7.34
N ALA A 182 27.55 5.77 7.32
CA ALA A 182 28.45 5.55 6.19
C ALA A 182 27.68 5.21 4.90
N GLY A 183 26.69 4.31 4.99
CA GLY A 183 25.82 3.97 3.86
C GLY A 183 24.96 5.14 3.39
N TRP A 184 24.44 5.94 4.33
CA TRP A 184 23.65 7.12 4.06
C TRP A 184 24.48 8.23 3.38
N VAL A 185 25.69 8.52 3.87
CA VAL A 185 26.62 9.48 3.25
C VAL A 185 26.98 9.04 1.83
N ASP A 186 27.24 7.75 1.61
CA ASP A 186 27.55 7.23 0.27
C ASP A 186 26.35 7.33 -0.69
N THR A 187 25.15 7.05 -0.19
CA THR A 187 23.90 7.17 -0.96
C THR A 187 23.61 8.64 -1.32
N LEU A 188 23.73 9.55 -0.35
CA LEU A 188 23.46 10.98 -0.58
C LEU A 188 24.46 11.62 -1.54
N THR A 189 25.75 11.33 -1.39
CA THR A 189 26.80 11.91 -2.27
C THR A 189 26.66 11.48 -3.73
N ARG A 190 25.95 10.37 -4.00
CA ARG A 190 25.60 9.88 -5.33
C ARG A 190 24.20 10.26 -5.81
N SER A 191 23.37 10.86 -4.95
CA SER A 191 21.99 11.19 -5.30
C SER A 191 21.92 12.44 -6.19
N GLU A 192 21.07 12.39 -7.23
CA GLU A 192 20.82 13.52 -8.12
C GLU A 192 20.13 14.68 -7.38
N ASP A 193 19.31 14.39 -6.36
CA ASP A 193 18.63 15.41 -5.56
C ASP A 193 19.60 16.23 -4.71
N MET A 194 20.62 15.59 -4.13
CA MET A 194 21.69 16.30 -3.39
C MET A 194 22.49 17.19 -4.33
N GLU A 195 22.80 16.70 -5.52
CA GLU A 195 23.47 17.51 -6.54
C GLU A 195 22.65 18.75 -6.91
N ARG A 196 21.34 18.58 -7.15
CA ARG A 196 20.43 19.69 -7.44
C ARG A 196 20.35 20.68 -6.27
N ALA A 197 20.24 20.17 -5.04
CA ALA A 197 20.16 20.99 -3.83
C ALA A 197 21.44 21.81 -3.61
N ILE A 198 22.62 21.23 -3.85
CA ILE A 198 23.89 21.95 -3.73
C ILE A 198 24.04 23.01 -4.80
N ARG A 199 23.66 22.71 -6.05
CA ARG A 199 23.66 23.70 -7.13
C ARG A 199 22.77 24.89 -6.80
N GLN A 200 21.54 24.65 -6.33
CA GLN A 200 20.62 25.69 -5.87
C GLN A 200 21.16 26.47 -4.66
N PHE A 201 21.77 25.78 -3.70
CA PHE A 201 22.37 26.43 -2.53
C PHE A 201 23.51 27.35 -2.92
N VAL A 202 24.42 26.88 -3.78
CA VAL A 202 25.56 27.67 -4.28
C VAL A 202 25.05 28.86 -5.08
N GLU A 203 24.07 28.66 -5.95
CA GLU A 203 23.42 29.73 -6.70
C GLU A 203 22.84 30.80 -5.77
N ALA A 204 21.98 30.41 -4.83
CA ALA A 204 21.36 31.33 -3.87
C ALA A 204 22.40 32.02 -2.96
N ARG A 205 23.55 31.39 -2.72
CA ARG A 205 24.63 31.99 -1.93
C ARG A 205 25.46 32.98 -2.75
N VAL A 206 25.79 32.64 -3.99
CA VAL A 206 26.50 33.53 -4.93
C VAL A 206 25.66 34.75 -5.24
N GLU A 207 24.35 34.60 -5.45
CA GLU A 207 23.44 35.73 -5.69
C GLU A 207 23.35 36.67 -4.49
N ARG A 208 23.26 36.12 -3.27
CA ARG A 208 23.34 36.93 -2.05
C ARG A 208 24.66 37.68 -1.92
N LEU A 209 25.78 37.05 -2.26
CA LEU A 209 27.10 37.70 -2.24
C LEU A 209 27.26 38.74 -3.35
N ALA A 210 26.65 38.51 -4.52
CA ALA A 210 26.63 39.47 -5.62
C ALA A 210 25.81 40.73 -5.29
N GLY A 211 24.85 40.63 -4.38
CA GLY A 211 24.12 41.77 -3.84
C GLY A 211 24.74 42.44 -2.60
N ASP A 212 25.80 41.86 -2.01
CA ASP A 212 26.34 42.29 -0.73
C ASP A 212 27.10 43.63 -0.88
N PRO A 213 26.68 44.71 -0.19
CA PRO A 213 27.36 46.00 -0.23
C PRO A 213 28.64 46.04 0.62
N GLU A 214 28.93 45.01 1.41
CA GLU A 214 30.07 44.98 2.32
C GLU A 214 31.40 44.70 1.56
N PRO A 215 32.52 45.34 1.94
CA PRO A 215 33.83 45.06 1.38
C PRO A 215 34.26 43.60 1.60
N LEU A 216 35.00 43.04 0.64
CA LEU A 216 35.54 41.68 0.76
C LEU A 216 36.46 41.54 1.98
N LEU A 217 37.20 42.60 2.32
CA LEU A 217 38.10 42.66 3.47
C LEU A 217 37.39 42.35 4.80
N ASP A 218 36.16 42.83 4.98
CA ASP A 218 35.43 42.72 6.26
C ASP A 218 34.80 41.32 6.45
N ARG A 219 34.68 40.55 5.37
CA ARG A 219 34.19 39.16 5.39
C ARG A 219 35.28 38.12 5.52
N MET A 220 36.52 38.47 5.25
CA MET A 220 37.64 37.54 5.33
C MET A 220 38.18 37.48 6.77
N PRO A 221 38.50 36.29 7.30
CA PRO A 221 39.25 36.18 8.55
C PRO A 221 40.58 36.94 8.43
N ALA A 222 40.95 37.69 9.48
CA ALA A 222 42.20 38.47 9.48
C ALA A 222 43.45 37.62 9.16
N THR A 223 43.42 36.33 9.53
CA THR A 223 44.48 35.36 9.21
C THR A 223 44.65 35.11 7.71
N LEU A 224 43.57 35.13 6.94
CA LEU A 224 43.59 34.90 5.49
C LEU A 224 44.11 36.14 4.75
N VAL A 225 43.73 37.34 5.20
CA VAL A 225 44.26 38.60 4.67
C VAL A 225 45.78 38.66 4.88
N ALA A 226 46.25 38.38 6.10
CA ALA A 226 47.67 38.33 6.41
C ALA A 226 48.42 37.27 5.58
N ALA A 227 47.80 36.11 5.32
CA ALA A 227 48.38 35.07 4.48
C ALA A 227 48.52 35.51 3.01
N VAL A 228 47.53 36.22 2.46
CA VAL A 228 47.59 36.78 1.10
C VAL A 228 48.66 37.86 1.00
N GLU A 229 48.72 38.79 1.96
CA GLU A 229 49.76 39.82 2.02
C GLU A 229 51.17 39.22 2.10
N ALA A 230 51.36 38.22 2.97
CA ALA A 230 52.63 37.51 3.09
C ALA A 230 52.99 36.74 1.81
N GLY A 231 52.00 36.10 1.18
CA GLY A 231 52.15 35.40 -0.10
C GLY A 231 52.64 36.34 -1.20
N ILE A 232 51.98 37.49 -1.38
CA ILE A 232 52.34 38.48 -2.40
C ILE A 232 53.74 39.05 -2.12
N ARG A 233 54.04 39.39 -0.86
CA ARG A 233 55.36 39.90 -0.48
C ARG A 233 56.49 38.89 -0.75
N SER A 234 56.22 37.61 -0.57
CA SER A 234 57.20 36.54 -0.81
C SER A 234 57.37 36.18 -2.30
N TYR A 235 56.29 36.25 -3.08
CA TYR A 235 56.29 35.79 -4.47
C TYR A 235 56.59 36.90 -5.48
N LEU A 236 56.28 38.16 -5.16
CA LEU A 236 56.47 39.27 -6.10
C LEU A 236 57.93 39.48 -6.51
N PRO A 237 58.94 39.41 -5.62
CA PRO A 237 60.34 39.49 -6.05
C PRO A 237 60.69 38.40 -7.09
N VAL A 238 60.26 37.17 -6.85
CA VAL A 238 60.46 36.03 -7.76
C VAL A 238 59.75 36.25 -9.10
N ALA A 239 58.55 36.84 -9.08
CA ALA A 239 57.82 37.18 -10.30
C ALA A 239 58.51 38.30 -11.10
N LEU A 240 59.07 39.31 -10.42
CA LEU A 240 59.81 40.41 -11.03
C LEU A 240 61.13 39.93 -11.64
N GLU A 241 61.87 39.07 -10.96
CA GLU A 241 63.07 38.41 -11.51
C GLU A 241 62.75 37.57 -12.75
N ARG A 242 61.65 36.81 -12.72
CA ARG A 242 61.19 36.06 -13.90
C ARG A 242 60.79 36.98 -15.04
N LEU A 243 60.15 38.10 -14.76
CA LEU A 243 59.82 39.13 -15.76
C LEU A 243 61.07 39.80 -16.34
N ALA A 244 62.05 40.14 -15.50
CA ALA A 244 63.34 40.65 -15.94
C ALA A 244 64.07 39.64 -16.82
N GLY A 245 64.08 38.37 -16.43
CA GLY A 245 64.63 37.27 -17.22
C GLY A 245 63.91 37.04 -18.55
N LEU A 246 62.59 37.27 -18.61
CA LEU A 246 61.83 37.24 -19.87
C LEU A 246 62.21 38.42 -20.78
N LEU A 247 62.34 39.62 -20.22
CA LEU A 247 62.80 40.82 -20.96
C LEU A 247 64.24 40.67 -21.46
N ALA A 248 65.06 39.85 -20.79
CA ALA A 248 66.42 39.53 -21.21
C ALA A 248 66.48 38.53 -22.40
N ARG A 249 65.37 37.89 -22.80
CA ARG A 249 65.36 36.93 -23.92
C ARG A 249 65.50 37.63 -25.29
N PRO A 250 66.24 37.05 -26.25
CA PRO A 250 66.52 37.70 -27.54
C PRO A 250 65.27 38.08 -28.34
N ASP A 251 64.29 37.18 -28.36
CA ASP A 251 63.00 37.35 -29.04
C ASP A 251 62.15 38.46 -28.42
N THR A 252 62.18 38.57 -27.09
CA THR A 252 61.45 39.61 -26.35
C THR A 252 62.12 40.98 -26.52
N LYS A 253 63.46 41.02 -26.51
CA LYS A 253 64.23 42.24 -26.83
C LYS A 253 63.92 42.78 -28.21
N GLU A 254 63.85 41.92 -29.23
CA GLU A 254 63.48 42.32 -30.59
C GLU A 254 62.05 42.88 -30.66
N ARG A 255 61.09 42.26 -29.95
CA ARG A 255 59.70 42.75 -29.88
C ARG A 255 59.60 44.10 -29.17
N VAL A 256 60.29 44.27 -28.04
CA VAL A 256 60.34 45.54 -27.30
C VAL A 256 60.97 46.62 -28.18
N LYS A 257 62.09 46.31 -28.84
CA LYS A 257 62.75 47.18 -29.82
C LYS A 257 61.81 47.62 -30.94
N ALA A 258 61.12 46.68 -31.59
CA ALA A 258 60.17 46.97 -32.65
C ALA A 258 59.00 47.86 -32.18
N THR A 259 58.55 47.65 -30.93
CA THR A 259 57.47 48.44 -30.32
C THR A 259 57.93 49.88 -30.03
N VAL A 260 59.10 50.06 -29.42
CA VAL A 260 59.68 51.39 -29.13
C VAL A 260 59.94 52.15 -30.43
N HIS A 261 60.51 51.49 -31.44
CA HIS A 261 60.73 52.07 -32.76
C HIS A 261 59.41 52.51 -33.41
N GLY A 262 58.36 51.68 -33.32
CA GLY A 262 57.03 52.00 -33.83
C GLY A 262 56.36 53.18 -33.10
N LEU A 263 56.54 53.29 -31.78
CA LEU A 263 56.04 54.43 -30.98
C LEU A 263 56.74 55.72 -31.34
N PHE A 264 58.07 55.71 -31.46
CA PHE A 264 58.86 56.89 -31.82
C PHE A 264 58.54 57.39 -33.23
N LYS A 265 58.38 56.46 -34.18
CA LYS A 265 58.01 56.80 -35.56
C LYS A 265 56.65 57.51 -35.61
N ARG A 266 55.63 56.97 -34.93
CA ARG A 266 54.31 57.63 -34.82
C ARG A 266 54.39 59.01 -34.17
N PHE A 267 55.12 59.13 -33.06
CA PHE A 267 55.29 60.42 -32.38
C PHE A 267 55.94 61.46 -33.30
N THR A 268 56.91 61.06 -34.12
CA THR A 268 57.58 61.96 -35.06
C THR A 268 56.68 62.34 -36.25
N ASP A 269 55.85 61.41 -36.70
CA ASP A 269 54.93 61.60 -37.83
C ASP A 269 53.73 62.50 -37.48
N ASP A 270 53.28 62.46 -36.22
CA ASP A 270 52.13 63.23 -35.69
C ASP A 270 52.45 64.69 -35.33
N LEU A 271 53.72 65.12 -35.37
CA LEU A 271 54.12 66.51 -35.07
C LEU A 271 53.69 67.50 -36.16
N LEU A 272 53.17 68.66 -35.77
CA LEU A 272 52.77 69.74 -36.68
C LEU A 272 53.99 70.36 -37.38
N LEU A 273 53.79 70.97 -38.56
CA LEU A 273 54.87 71.44 -39.46
C LEU A 273 55.94 72.27 -38.73
N HIS A 274 55.54 73.18 -37.84
CA HIS A 274 56.46 74.06 -37.11
C HIS A 274 57.24 73.33 -35.99
N GLU A 275 56.65 72.31 -35.37
CA GLU A 275 57.30 71.47 -34.35
C GLU A 275 58.36 70.57 -34.98
N ARG A 276 58.08 70.06 -36.19
CA ARG A 276 59.01 69.24 -36.97
C ARG A 276 60.27 70.01 -37.38
N VAL A 277 60.13 71.31 -37.69
CA VAL A 277 61.23 72.22 -38.03
C VAL A 277 62.09 72.52 -36.80
N ILE A 278 61.47 72.80 -35.64
CA ILE A 278 62.18 73.07 -34.38
C ILE A 278 62.92 71.83 -33.88
N ALA A 279 62.29 70.64 -33.94
CA ALA A 279 62.92 69.38 -33.58
C ALA A 279 64.16 69.09 -34.44
N LYS A 280 64.09 69.36 -35.75
CA LYS A 280 65.24 69.22 -36.67
C LYS A 280 66.37 70.24 -36.44
N LEU A 281 66.05 71.42 -35.91
CA LEU A 281 67.03 72.48 -35.63
C LEU A 281 67.76 72.27 -34.29
N MET A 282 67.08 71.75 -33.27
CA MET A 282 67.68 71.52 -31.95
C MET A 282 68.40 70.18 -31.84
N VAL A 283 68.01 69.16 -32.62
CA VAL A 283 68.60 67.82 -32.57
C VAL A 283 68.79 67.28 -33.98
N SER A 284 70.03 67.01 -34.38
CA SER A 284 70.31 66.43 -35.71
C SER A 284 69.63 65.05 -35.85
N GLU A 285 69.15 64.69 -37.05
CA GLU A 285 68.60 63.33 -37.33
C GLU A 285 69.60 62.23 -36.91
N LYS A 286 70.91 62.52 -37.00
CA LYS A 286 71.99 61.63 -36.57
C LYS A 286 72.11 61.49 -35.06
N THR A 287 71.65 62.46 -34.27
CA THR A 287 71.59 62.41 -32.81
C THR A 287 70.37 61.64 -32.34
N VAL A 288 69.22 61.84 -32.99
CA VAL A 288 68.00 61.04 -32.76
C VAL A 288 68.25 59.57 -33.08
N GLY A 289 68.81 59.25 -34.26
CA GLY A 289 69.13 57.88 -34.65
C GLY A 289 70.11 57.20 -33.67
N ARG A 290 71.13 57.93 -33.19
CA ARG A 290 72.08 57.40 -32.18
C ARG A 290 71.44 57.16 -30.81
N LEU A 291 70.51 58.03 -30.39
CA LEU A 291 69.75 57.85 -29.16
C LEU A 291 68.79 56.66 -29.27
N LEU A 292 68.13 56.49 -30.42
CA LEU A 292 67.35 55.30 -30.71
C LEU A 292 68.24 54.06 -30.71
N ASP A 293 69.35 54.02 -31.45
CA ASP A 293 70.25 52.86 -31.47
C ASP A 293 70.78 52.48 -30.08
N ALA A 294 71.04 53.47 -29.20
CA ALA A 294 71.44 53.24 -27.82
C ALA A 294 70.31 52.63 -26.98
N ILE A 295 69.09 53.18 -27.07
CA ILE A 295 67.88 52.65 -26.41
C ILE A 295 67.51 51.28 -26.99
N GLU A 296 67.72 51.05 -28.28
CA GLU A 296 67.43 49.79 -28.98
C GLU A 296 68.44 48.68 -28.63
N ARG A 297 69.67 49.03 -28.26
CA ARG A 297 70.72 48.06 -27.85
C ARG A 297 70.67 47.73 -26.36
N GLU A 298 70.35 48.69 -25.50
CA GLU A 298 70.48 48.53 -24.05
C GLU A 298 69.18 48.75 -23.27
N GLY A 299 68.11 49.27 -23.89
CA GLY A 299 66.89 49.67 -23.18
C GLY A 299 66.14 48.52 -22.50
N ALA A 300 66.04 47.36 -23.14
CA ALA A 300 65.43 46.18 -22.53
C ALA A 300 66.28 45.64 -21.36
N ASP A 301 67.61 45.67 -21.49
CA ASP A 301 68.55 45.28 -20.43
C ASP A 301 68.57 46.28 -19.27
N GLN A 302 68.31 47.56 -19.54
CA GLN A 302 68.22 48.59 -18.52
C GLN A 302 66.90 48.49 -17.75
N ILE A 303 65.78 48.18 -18.41
CA ILE A 303 64.50 47.90 -17.75
C ILE A 303 64.59 46.62 -16.92
N GLY A 304 65.20 45.55 -17.44
CA GLY A 304 65.44 44.32 -16.68
C GLY A 304 66.25 44.58 -15.41
N ARG A 305 67.36 45.32 -15.53
CA ARG A 305 68.19 45.71 -14.37
C ARG A 305 67.44 46.57 -13.35
N LEU A 306 66.63 47.54 -13.81
CA LEU A 306 65.78 48.35 -12.93
C LEU A 306 64.76 47.50 -12.18
N LEU A 307 64.18 46.46 -12.80
CA LEU A 307 63.26 45.52 -12.14
C LEU A 307 63.96 44.59 -11.13
N GLU A 308 65.26 44.38 -11.28
CA GLU A 308 66.12 43.63 -10.35
C GLU A 308 66.67 44.50 -9.20
N GLU A 309 66.57 45.83 -9.31
CA GLU A 309 67.04 46.73 -8.26
C GLU A 309 66.20 46.59 -6.97
N PRO A 310 66.82 46.42 -5.79
CA PRO A 310 66.09 46.22 -4.53
C PRO A 310 65.10 47.35 -4.20
N LEU A 311 65.44 48.59 -4.59
CA LEU A 311 64.59 49.75 -4.36
C LEU A 311 63.32 49.70 -5.22
N MET A 312 63.44 49.37 -6.51
CA MET A 312 62.31 49.23 -7.42
C MET A 312 61.42 48.04 -7.03
N GLN A 313 62.02 46.91 -6.63
CA GLN A 313 61.26 45.76 -6.13
C GLN A 313 60.45 46.09 -4.87
N ALA A 314 61.01 46.90 -3.97
CA ALA A 314 60.31 47.36 -2.77
C ALA A 314 59.15 48.31 -3.12
N GLU A 315 59.34 49.25 -4.04
CA GLU A 315 58.28 50.15 -4.52
C GLU A 315 57.16 49.39 -5.24
N LEU A 316 57.50 48.46 -6.14
CA LEU A 316 56.52 47.61 -6.82
C LEU A 316 55.78 46.70 -5.84
N SER A 317 56.47 46.17 -4.83
CA SER A 317 55.82 45.40 -3.74
C SER A 317 54.81 46.24 -2.98
N ARG A 318 55.14 47.49 -2.67
CA ARG A 318 54.22 48.41 -2.02
C ARG A 318 53.02 48.73 -2.92
N ALA A 319 53.26 49.04 -4.19
CA ALA A 319 52.20 49.37 -5.14
C ALA A 319 51.24 48.19 -5.40
N VAL A 320 51.77 46.97 -5.55
CA VAL A 320 50.96 45.75 -5.70
C VAL A 320 50.17 45.48 -4.42
N ASN A 321 50.79 45.61 -3.24
CA ASN A 321 50.08 45.41 -1.98
C ASN A 321 48.96 46.45 -1.80
N GLU A 322 49.20 47.71 -2.11
CA GLU A 322 48.20 48.78 -2.07
C GLU A 322 47.07 48.54 -3.07
N ALA A 323 47.38 48.05 -4.28
CA ALA A 323 46.38 47.64 -5.27
C ALA A 323 45.53 46.47 -4.79
N VAL A 324 46.13 45.48 -4.11
CA VAL A 324 45.43 44.33 -3.54
C VAL A 324 44.51 44.78 -2.39
N VAL A 325 45.01 45.61 -1.47
CA VAL A 325 44.18 46.16 -0.39
C VAL A 325 43.04 47.01 -0.96
N THR A 326 43.30 47.83 -1.98
CA THR A 326 42.28 48.63 -2.66
C THR A 326 41.25 47.74 -3.34
N PHE A 327 41.67 46.63 -3.95
CA PHE A 327 40.78 45.61 -4.50
C PHE A 327 39.92 44.99 -3.39
N LEU A 328 40.50 44.57 -2.26
CA LEU A 328 39.77 43.97 -1.14
C LEU A 328 38.78 44.93 -0.45
N ARG A 329 39.03 46.25 -0.51
CA ARG A 329 38.16 47.29 0.04
C ARG A 329 36.93 47.59 -0.83
N LYS A 330 36.89 47.11 -2.07
CA LYS A 330 35.70 47.31 -2.91
C LYS A 330 34.56 46.39 -2.43
N PRO A 331 33.30 46.87 -2.48
CA PRO A 331 32.13 46.04 -2.20
C PRO A 331 32.09 44.79 -3.09
N LEU A 332 31.68 43.66 -2.52
CA LEU A 332 31.51 42.41 -3.25
C LEU A 332 30.62 42.58 -4.50
N ARG A 333 29.53 43.33 -4.38
CA ARG A 333 28.65 43.66 -5.52
C ARG A 333 29.37 44.28 -6.72
N GLU A 334 30.41 45.08 -6.50
CA GLU A 334 31.14 45.74 -7.60
C GLU A 334 32.06 44.75 -8.32
N HIS A 335 32.62 43.78 -7.60
CA HIS A 335 33.38 42.69 -8.19
C HIS A 335 32.49 41.78 -9.05
N PHE A 336 31.30 41.44 -8.53
CA PHE A 336 30.34 40.60 -9.25
C PHE A 336 29.65 41.34 -10.41
N ALA A 337 29.46 42.66 -10.31
CA ALA A 337 28.93 43.48 -11.40
C ALA A 337 29.83 43.47 -12.64
N ALA A 338 31.15 43.27 -12.49
CA ALA A 338 32.10 43.13 -13.59
C ALA A 338 32.05 41.75 -14.29
N LEU A 339 31.39 40.76 -13.68
CA LEU A 339 31.33 39.36 -14.13
C LEU A 339 29.97 38.97 -14.75
N GLN A 340 29.12 39.93 -15.12
CA GLN A 340 27.75 39.66 -15.58
C GLN A 340 27.66 38.75 -16.82
N GLY A 341 26.58 37.97 -16.90
CA GLY A 341 26.30 37.01 -17.97
C GLY A 341 26.97 35.65 -17.75
N GLU A 342 27.47 35.04 -18.83
CA GLU A 342 28.03 33.67 -18.84
C GLU A 342 29.17 33.43 -17.84
N ARG A 343 29.92 34.47 -17.46
CA ARG A 343 31.05 34.31 -16.51
C ARG A 343 30.56 34.06 -15.09
N LEU A 344 29.45 34.68 -14.67
CA LEU A 344 28.86 34.46 -13.35
C LEU A 344 28.32 33.04 -13.23
N ASP A 345 27.65 32.56 -14.28
CA ASP A 345 27.13 31.19 -14.34
C ASP A 345 28.27 30.16 -14.34
N GLY A 346 29.39 30.47 -15.02
CA GLY A 346 30.62 29.68 -14.94
C GLY A 346 31.17 29.58 -13.51
N VAL A 347 31.16 30.68 -12.75
CA VAL A 347 31.59 30.69 -11.33
C VAL A 347 30.63 29.88 -10.46
N LYS A 348 29.31 30.04 -10.63
CA LYS A 348 28.29 29.25 -9.92
C LYS A 348 28.50 27.75 -10.15
N ASN A 349 28.65 27.33 -11.41
CA ASN A 349 28.83 25.93 -11.78
C ASN A 349 30.15 25.36 -11.24
N THR A 350 31.26 26.08 -11.40
CA THR A 350 32.58 25.65 -10.90
C THR A 350 32.58 25.52 -9.37
N ALA A 351 31.94 26.46 -8.67
CA ALA A 351 31.80 26.39 -7.21
C ALA A 351 30.96 25.19 -6.78
N ALA A 352 29.85 24.91 -7.46
CA ALA A 352 29.01 23.75 -7.18
C ALA A 352 29.78 22.44 -7.45
N ASP A 353 30.49 22.35 -8.57
CA ASP A 353 31.29 21.18 -8.92
C ASP A 353 32.42 20.94 -7.92
N TYR A 354 33.07 22.01 -7.43
CA TYR A 354 34.08 21.91 -6.38
C TYR A 354 33.50 21.40 -5.06
N VAL A 355 32.34 21.93 -4.63
CA VAL A 355 31.65 21.46 -3.42
C VAL A 355 31.22 20.00 -3.57
N LEU A 356 30.71 19.60 -4.74
CA LEU A 356 30.33 18.22 -5.02
C LEU A 356 31.54 17.28 -5.04
N ALA A 357 32.65 17.71 -5.65
CA ALA A 357 33.89 16.95 -5.64
C ALA A 357 34.43 16.78 -4.21
N ALA A 358 34.42 17.86 -3.42
CA ALA A 358 34.84 17.82 -2.03
C ALA A 358 33.97 16.88 -1.18
N LEU A 359 32.65 16.87 -1.38
CA LEU A 359 31.74 15.96 -0.66
C LEU A 359 31.85 14.50 -1.13
N ARG A 360 32.22 14.28 -2.39
CA ARG A 360 32.47 12.95 -2.95
C ARG A 360 33.85 12.41 -2.60
N ASP A 361 34.77 13.26 -2.15
CA ASP A 361 36.13 12.88 -1.79
C ASP A 361 36.14 11.85 -0.62
N PRO A 362 36.90 10.74 -0.77
CA PRO A 362 37.00 9.73 0.28
C PRO A 362 37.50 10.26 1.63
N ASN A 363 38.37 11.28 1.64
CA ASN A 363 38.88 11.85 2.88
C ASN A 363 37.81 12.67 3.59
N THR A 364 36.97 13.40 2.84
CA THR A 364 35.84 14.14 3.42
C THR A 364 34.80 13.20 4.02
N LYS A 365 34.49 12.08 3.33
CA LYS A 365 33.61 11.04 3.86
C LYS A 365 34.17 10.44 5.15
N SER A 366 35.46 10.12 5.16
CA SER A 366 36.15 9.57 6.32
C SER A 366 36.20 10.58 7.48
N PHE A 367 36.41 11.86 7.19
CA PHE A 367 36.36 12.93 8.18
C PHE A 367 34.97 13.07 8.82
N ALA A 368 33.90 13.00 8.01
CA ALA A 368 32.53 13.03 8.53
C ALA A 368 32.23 11.85 9.45
N ILE A 369 32.67 10.64 9.08
CA ILE A 369 32.53 9.43 9.92
C ILE A 369 33.35 9.56 11.20
N ALA A 370 34.60 10.00 11.12
CA ALA A 370 35.44 10.22 12.30
C ALA A 370 34.87 11.29 13.24
N ARG A 371 34.24 12.33 12.68
CA ARG A 371 33.57 13.37 13.47
C ARG A 371 32.31 12.85 14.15
N LEU A 372 31.54 11.99 13.47
CA LEU A 372 30.41 11.27 14.04
C LEU A 372 30.89 10.35 15.17
N ASP A 373 32.01 9.66 14.99
CA ASP A 373 32.59 8.77 16.01
C ASP A 373 32.95 9.55 17.27
N ALA A 374 33.71 10.64 17.12
CA ALA A 374 34.03 11.53 18.23
C ALA A 374 32.78 12.16 18.88
N ALA A 375 31.70 12.37 18.11
CA ALA A 375 30.44 12.87 18.65
C ALA A 375 29.70 11.79 19.47
N LEU A 376 29.66 10.54 18.99
CA LEU A 376 29.06 9.40 19.69
C LEU A 376 29.80 9.09 20.99
N GLU A 377 31.14 9.06 20.97
CA GLU A 377 31.96 8.90 22.18
C GLU A 377 31.75 10.05 23.18
N SER A 378 31.60 11.28 22.69
CA SER A 378 31.32 12.44 23.55
C SER A 378 29.91 12.42 24.13
N ALA A 379 28.95 11.83 23.41
CA ALA A 379 27.55 11.70 23.82
C ALA A 379 27.38 10.63 24.90
N GLU A 380 28.19 9.56 24.89
CA GLU A 380 28.20 8.52 25.92
C GLU A 380 28.41 9.06 27.34
N ARG A 381 29.22 10.13 27.46
CA ARG A 381 29.52 10.79 28.74
C ARG A 381 28.47 11.81 29.17
N ARG A 382 27.46 12.06 28.32
CA ARG A 382 26.38 13.02 28.58
C ARG A 382 25.13 12.28 29.04
N THR A 383 24.29 13.01 29.78
CA THR A 383 22.95 12.53 30.09
C THR A 383 22.01 12.84 28.93
N TRP A 384 20.89 12.12 28.81
CA TRP A 384 19.84 12.49 27.86
C TRP A 384 19.31 13.90 28.15
N GLY A 385 19.33 14.34 29.41
CA GLY A 385 19.00 15.72 29.78
C GLY A 385 19.90 16.76 29.10
N ASP A 386 21.21 16.53 29.07
CA ASP A 386 22.17 17.45 28.43
C ASP A 386 22.02 17.50 26.90
N LEU A 387 21.63 16.38 26.28
CA LEU A 387 21.38 16.33 24.84
C LEU A 387 20.02 16.95 24.47
N LEU A 388 18.98 16.68 25.26
CA LEU A 388 17.64 17.25 25.05
C LEU A 388 17.61 18.75 25.37
N ALA A 389 18.47 19.24 26.26
CA ALA A 389 18.62 20.67 26.52
C ALA A 389 19.11 21.47 25.29
N LEU A 390 19.81 20.84 24.35
CA LEU A 390 20.23 21.48 23.09
C LEU A 390 19.06 21.70 22.13
N LEU A 391 17.94 21.00 22.33
CA LEU A 391 16.74 21.05 21.50
C LEU A 391 15.50 21.19 22.40
N PRO A 392 15.15 22.42 22.81
CA PRO A 392 13.95 22.67 23.62
C PRO A 392 12.72 22.00 22.98
N PRO A 393 11.82 21.39 23.78
CA PRO A 393 10.67 20.63 23.26
C PRO A 393 9.76 21.47 22.35
N GLU A 394 9.72 22.79 22.56
CA GLU A 394 9.00 23.74 21.70
C GLU A 394 9.61 23.80 20.29
N LYS A 395 10.93 24.01 20.19
CA LYS A 395 11.65 24.05 18.91
C LYS A 395 11.66 22.70 18.22
N ALA A 396 11.77 21.62 18.99
CA ALA A 396 11.68 20.26 18.46
C ALA A 396 10.28 19.96 17.91
N ALA A 397 9.21 20.42 18.58
CA ALA A 397 7.85 20.31 18.07
C ALA A 397 7.64 21.13 16.78
N ASP A 398 8.18 22.35 16.71
CA ASP A 398 8.14 23.19 15.50
C ASP A 398 8.85 22.51 14.33
N TRP A 399 10.07 22.03 14.58
CA TRP A 399 10.84 21.31 13.57
C TRP A 399 10.16 20.02 13.12
N LEU A 400 9.58 19.24 14.05
CA LEU A 400 8.82 18.03 13.72
C LEU A 400 7.54 18.34 12.94
N GLN A 401 6.87 19.46 13.25
CA GLN A 401 5.70 19.91 12.53
C GLN A 401 6.05 20.33 11.09
N GLU A 402 7.13 21.09 10.89
CA GLU A 402 7.63 21.45 9.56
C GLU A 402 8.11 20.22 8.78
N ALA A 403 8.86 19.33 9.43
CA ALA A 403 9.34 18.09 8.82
C ALA A 403 8.18 17.17 8.42
N ALA A 404 7.14 17.05 9.26
CA ALA A 404 5.95 16.24 8.99
C ALA A 404 5.15 16.72 7.77
N GLN A 405 5.28 18.00 7.39
CA GLN A 405 4.65 18.56 6.20
C GLN A 405 5.48 18.37 4.92
N SER A 406 6.70 17.84 5.03
CA SER A 406 7.55 17.63 3.85
C SER A 406 7.04 16.48 2.99
N GLU A 407 7.12 16.65 1.66
CA GLU A 407 6.72 15.61 0.69
C GLU A 407 7.50 14.29 0.91
N ARG A 408 8.72 14.39 1.45
CA ARG A 408 9.55 13.24 1.79
C ARG A 408 9.01 12.45 2.98
N VAL A 409 8.53 13.12 4.03
CA VAL A 409 7.91 12.46 5.19
C VAL A 409 6.56 11.86 4.81
N ARG A 410 5.79 12.53 3.95
CA ARG A 410 4.56 11.97 3.37
C ARG A 410 4.81 10.63 2.67
N GLY A 411 5.82 10.55 1.80
CA GLY A 411 6.23 9.31 1.14
C GLY A 411 6.66 8.23 2.14
N TRP A 412 7.48 8.59 3.12
CA TRP A 412 7.93 7.68 4.16
C TRP A 412 6.78 7.11 5.02
N ILE A 413 5.76 7.92 5.34
CA ILE A 413 4.57 7.48 6.07
C ILE A 413 3.71 6.54 5.22
N ALA A 414 3.52 6.86 3.94
CA ALA A 414 2.78 5.98 3.03
C ALA A 414 3.47 4.61 2.88
N GLU A 415 4.78 4.61 2.63
CA GLU A 415 5.59 3.38 2.54
C GLU A 415 5.61 2.61 3.87
N GLY A 416 5.79 3.32 4.98
CA GLY A 416 5.79 2.74 6.33
C GLY A 416 4.44 2.12 6.70
N PHE A 417 3.33 2.78 6.35
CA PHE A 417 1.99 2.24 6.54
C PHE A 417 1.78 0.99 5.68
N ALA A 418 2.14 1.03 4.39
CA ALA A 418 1.98 -0.11 3.49
C ALA A 418 2.82 -1.31 3.96
N ALA A 419 4.08 -1.07 4.31
CA ALA A 419 4.98 -2.10 4.83
C ALA A 419 4.51 -2.65 6.17
N GLY A 420 4.07 -1.78 7.09
CA GLY A 420 3.53 -2.19 8.38
C GLY A 420 2.25 -3.01 8.26
N ALA A 421 1.32 -2.58 7.41
CA ALA A 421 0.09 -3.30 7.13
C ALA A 421 0.36 -4.65 6.45
N ALA A 422 1.30 -4.71 5.50
CA ALA A 422 1.73 -5.97 4.89
C ALA A 422 2.39 -6.92 5.92
N ALA A 423 3.23 -6.39 6.81
CA ALA A 423 3.86 -7.16 7.88
C ALA A 423 2.83 -7.69 8.90
N LEU A 424 1.73 -6.95 9.12
CA LEU A 424 0.61 -7.44 9.93
C LEU A 424 -0.11 -8.62 9.28
N LEU A 425 -0.13 -8.73 7.95
CA LEU A 425 -0.71 -9.90 7.26
C LEU A 425 0.13 -11.17 7.47
N ASP A 426 1.43 -11.02 7.70
CA ASP A 426 2.36 -12.12 8.02
C ASP A 426 2.38 -12.48 9.50
N ARG A 427 1.98 -11.55 10.37
CA ARG A 427 1.99 -11.76 11.81
C ARG A 427 0.92 -12.79 12.17
N ARG A 428 1.30 -13.77 12.98
CA ARG A 428 0.34 -14.73 13.57
C ARG A 428 -0.65 -13.98 14.44
N ILE A 429 -1.93 -14.15 14.15
CA ILE A 429 -3.03 -13.51 14.88
C ILE A 429 -3.12 -14.07 16.30
N GLY A 430 -2.78 -15.36 16.49
CA GLY A 430 -2.80 -15.99 17.80
C GLY A 430 -4.23 -16.16 18.29
N ARG A 431 -4.46 -15.97 19.59
CA ARG A 431 -5.81 -16.02 20.20
C ARG A 431 -6.34 -14.60 20.33
N PRO A 432 -7.36 -14.19 19.55
CA PRO A 432 -7.88 -12.82 19.61
C PRO A 432 -8.34 -12.39 21.01
N ALA A 433 -8.76 -13.34 21.85
CA ALA A 433 -9.13 -13.09 23.24
C ALA A 433 -8.00 -12.47 24.08
N ASP A 434 -6.73 -12.76 23.78
CA ASP A 434 -5.58 -12.24 24.55
C ASP A 434 -5.32 -10.74 24.28
N LEU A 435 -5.82 -10.21 23.15
CA LEU A 435 -5.67 -8.82 22.73
C LEU A 435 -6.83 -7.93 23.20
N LEU A 436 -7.89 -8.53 23.75
CA LEU A 436 -9.13 -7.84 24.07
C LEU A 436 -9.40 -7.88 25.58
N PRO A 437 -10.10 -6.86 26.13
CA PRO A 437 -10.61 -6.91 27.50
C PRO A 437 -11.48 -8.16 27.73
N PRO A 438 -11.51 -8.74 28.94
CA PRO A 438 -12.23 -9.98 29.22
C PRO A 438 -13.75 -9.92 28.94
N GLU A 439 -14.33 -8.71 28.95
CA GLU A 439 -15.75 -8.45 28.69
C GLU A 439 -16.07 -8.17 27.21
N ALA A 440 -15.05 -7.98 26.37
CA ALA A 440 -15.22 -7.62 24.96
C ALA A 440 -16.04 -8.64 24.14
N PRO A 441 -15.87 -9.98 24.31
CA PRO A 441 -16.68 -10.97 23.57
C PRO A 441 -18.18 -10.75 23.74
N GLN A 442 -18.63 -10.57 24.98
CA GLN A 442 -20.03 -10.40 25.33
C GLN A 442 -20.60 -9.09 24.76
N ARG A 443 -19.80 -8.01 24.79
CA ARG A 443 -20.20 -6.71 24.21
C ARG A 443 -20.33 -6.78 22.70
N ILE A 444 -19.46 -7.51 22.02
CA ILE A 444 -19.54 -7.70 20.56
C ILE A 444 -20.78 -8.52 20.20
N VAL A 445 -21.05 -9.62 20.91
CA VAL A 445 -22.26 -10.44 20.70
C VAL A 445 -23.51 -9.60 20.91
N ALA A 446 -23.62 -8.88 22.02
CA ALA A 446 -24.77 -8.02 22.31
C ALA A 446 -25.00 -6.95 21.23
N SER A 447 -23.93 -6.44 20.63
CA SER A 447 -24.00 -5.40 19.59
C SER A 447 -24.33 -5.96 18.20
N LEU A 448 -24.02 -7.24 17.94
CA LEU A 448 -24.23 -7.90 16.65
C LEU A 448 -25.49 -8.77 16.60
N ALA A 449 -26.00 -9.23 17.74
CA ALA A 449 -27.15 -10.13 17.82
C ALA A 449 -28.38 -9.55 17.11
N ASP A 450 -28.77 -8.32 17.44
CA ASP A 450 -29.95 -7.68 16.86
C ASP A 450 -29.82 -7.41 15.33
N PRO A 451 -28.72 -6.80 14.84
CA PRO A 451 -28.51 -6.64 13.39
C PRO A 451 -28.52 -7.95 12.62
N LEU A 452 -27.84 -8.98 13.13
CA LEU A 452 -27.76 -10.29 12.48
C LEU A 452 -29.10 -11.01 12.50
N TRP A 453 -29.83 -10.96 13.61
CA TRP A 453 -31.17 -11.53 13.71
C TRP A 453 -32.15 -10.86 12.74
N SER A 454 -32.10 -9.53 12.65
CA SER A 454 -32.89 -8.76 11.68
C SER A 454 -32.54 -9.15 10.24
N TRP A 455 -31.26 -9.30 9.92
CA TRP A 455 -30.83 -9.75 8.60
C TRP A 455 -31.33 -11.17 8.28
N ILE A 456 -31.18 -12.13 9.20
CA ILE A 456 -31.64 -13.51 9.01
C ILE A 456 -33.16 -13.55 8.79
N THR A 457 -33.93 -12.88 9.65
CA THR A 457 -35.40 -12.88 9.55
C THR A 457 -35.92 -12.22 8.26
N GLN A 458 -35.17 -11.28 7.68
CA GLN A 458 -35.49 -10.69 6.38
C GLN A 458 -35.07 -11.56 5.19
N GLN A 459 -33.89 -12.21 5.26
CA GLN A 459 -33.34 -12.95 4.12
C GLN A 459 -33.85 -14.39 4.01
N VAL A 460 -34.09 -15.08 5.13
CA VAL A 460 -34.48 -16.50 5.08
C VAL A 460 -35.82 -16.73 4.34
N PRO A 461 -36.87 -15.90 4.48
CA PRO A 461 -38.08 -16.04 3.66
C PRO A 461 -37.82 -15.98 2.15
N LEU A 462 -36.86 -15.16 1.70
CA LEU A 462 -36.46 -15.07 0.29
C LEU A 462 -35.82 -16.38 -0.18
N VAL A 463 -34.99 -17.01 0.66
CA VAL A 463 -34.35 -18.29 0.34
C VAL A 463 -35.38 -19.43 0.36
N VAL A 464 -36.26 -19.46 1.37
CA VAL A 464 -37.28 -20.51 1.52
C VAL A 464 -38.29 -20.47 0.38
N SER A 465 -38.64 -19.30 -0.14
CA SER A 465 -39.55 -19.20 -1.29
C SER A 465 -38.97 -19.78 -2.59
N GLN A 466 -37.64 -19.92 -2.70
CA GLN A 466 -36.99 -20.61 -3.81
C GLN A 466 -36.90 -22.14 -3.61
N LEU A 467 -37.19 -22.65 -2.41
CA LEU A 467 -37.21 -24.08 -2.14
C LEU A 467 -38.58 -24.68 -2.48
N SER A 468 -38.65 -25.43 -3.58
CA SER A 468 -39.86 -26.14 -4.00
C SER A 468 -40.16 -27.35 -3.09
N VAL A 469 -40.87 -27.14 -1.97
CA VAL A 469 -41.32 -28.21 -1.06
C VAL A 469 -42.09 -29.30 -1.82
N ARG A 470 -42.89 -28.90 -2.81
CA ARG A 470 -43.61 -29.80 -3.71
C ARG A 470 -42.69 -30.81 -4.40
N GLU A 471 -41.61 -30.33 -5.02
CA GLU A 471 -40.66 -31.18 -5.77
C GLU A 471 -39.88 -32.09 -4.82
N MET A 472 -39.46 -31.56 -3.66
CA MET A 472 -38.78 -32.35 -2.63
C MET A 472 -39.63 -33.53 -2.15
N VAL A 473 -40.92 -33.28 -1.86
CA VAL A 473 -41.86 -34.32 -1.43
C VAL A 473 -42.15 -35.31 -2.57
N GLU A 474 -42.37 -34.83 -3.80
CA GLU A 474 -42.57 -35.69 -4.97
C GLU A 474 -41.39 -36.65 -5.18
N GLN A 475 -40.16 -36.14 -5.17
CA GLN A 475 -38.94 -36.95 -5.30
C GLN A 475 -38.79 -37.94 -4.14
N LYS A 476 -39.08 -37.52 -2.90
CA LYS A 476 -39.01 -38.41 -1.73
C LYS A 476 -40.00 -39.57 -1.84
N VAL A 477 -41.23 -39.28 -2.27
CA VAL A 477 -42.29 -40.27 -2.48
C VAL A 477 -41.94 -41.20 -3.67
N MET A 478 -41.37 -40.65 -4.73
CA MET A 478 -40.86 -41.44 -5.87
C MET A 478 -39.71 -42.36 -5.48
N GLY A 479 -38.90 -42.00 -4.48
CA GLY A 479 -37.83 -42.83 -3.93
C GLY A 479 -38.30 -44.03 -3.08
N PHE A 480 -39.57 -44.09 -2.69
CA PHE A 480 -40.06 -45.20 -1.87
C PHE A 480 -40.15 -46.52 -2.64
N ARG A 481 -39.80 -47.63 -1.98
CA ARG A 481 -40.06 -48.98 -2.48
C ARG A 481 -41.56 -49.18 -2.67
N VAL A 482 -41.95 -49.94 -3.70
CA VAL A 482 -43.37 -50.17 -4.04
C VAL A 482 -44.16 -50.75 -2.86
N GLN A 483 -43.54 -51.63 -2.06
CA GLN A 483 -44.16 -52.22 -0.88
C GLN A 483 -44.46 -51.18 0.20
N ARG A 484 -43.56 -50.19 0.38
CA ARG A 484 -43.78 -49.10 1.34
C ARG A 484 -44.91 -48.18 0.88
N MET A 485 -45.04 -47.98 -0.43
CA MET A 485 -46.18 -47.25 -1.00
C MET A 485 -47.50 -47.98 -0.75
N GLU A 486 -47.52 -49.30 -0.96
CA GLU A 486 -48.68 -50.13 -0.61
C GLU A 486 -49.03 -50.04 0.88
N GLU A 487 -48.05 -50.14 1.77
CA GLU A 487 -48.27 -50.04 3.21
C GLU A 487 -48.89 -48.70 3.62
N ILE A 488 -48.39 -47.58 3.09
CA ILE A 488 -48.94 -46.24 3.34
C ILE A 488 -50.37 -46.14 2.82
N ILE A 489 -50.62 -46.59 1.58
CA ILE A 489 -51.95 -46.49 0.96
C ILE A 489 -52.95 -47.40 1.67
N ARG A 490 -52.60 -48.67 1.92
CA ARG A 490 -53.47 -49.61 2.66
C ARG A 490 -53.71 -49.13 4.08
N GLY A 491 -52.72 -48.54 4.74
CA GLY A 491 -52.90 -47.96 6.07
C GLY A 491 -54.04 -46.95 6.14
N VAL A 492 -54.30 -46.24 5.03
CA VAL A 492 -55.40 -45.27 4.93
C VAL A 492 -56.67 -45.87 4.32
N THR A 493 -56.58 -46.87 3.42
CA THR A 493 -57.74 -47.39 2.65
C THR A 493 -58.23 -48.79 3.02
N GLN A 494 -57.61 -49.47 3.99
CA GLN A 494 -57.91 -50.87 4.32
C GLN A 494 -59.40 -51.08 4.69
N ARG A 495 -59.99 -50.14 5.43
CA ARG A 495 -61.39 -50.25 5.88
C ARG A 495 -62.36 -50.21 4.71
N GLU A 496 -62.10 -49.33 3.75
CA GLU A 496 -62.89 -49.13 2.53
C GLU A 496 -62.78 -50.36 1.62
N LEU A 497 -61.58 -50.91 1.47
CA LEU A 497 -61.33 -52.13 0.71
C LEU A 497 -62.05 -53.34 1.32
N ASP A 498 -62.00 -53.52 2.64
CA ASP A 498 -62.70 -54.62 3.33
C ASP A 498 -64.23 -54.49 3.25
N LEU A 499 -64.74 -53.26 3.17
CA LEU A 499 -66.16 -53.02 2.92
C LEU A 499 -66.56 -53.43 1.51
N ILE A 500 -65.74 -53.13 0.50
CA ILE A 500 -65.96 -53.56 -0.88
C ILE A 500 -66.01 -55.09 -0.97
N VAL A 501 -65.10 -55.81 -0.31
CA VAL A 501 -65.12 -57.29 -0.26
C VAL A 501 -66.41 -57.81 0.38
N ARG A 502 -66.81 -57.26 1.53
CA ARG A 502 -68.04 -57.65 2.23
C ARG A 502 -69.30 -57.41 1.40
N LEU A 503 -69.37 -56.27 0.71
CA LEU A 503 -70.44 -56.00 -0.26
C LEU A 503 -70.43 -57.01 -1.40
N GLY A 504 -69.26 -57.46 -1.86
CA GLY A 504 -69.11 -58.51 -2.86
C GLY A 504 -69.73 -59.84 -2.43
N TYR A 505 -69.50 -60.25 -1.17
CA TYR A 505 -70.16 -61.44 -0.59
C TYR A 505 -71.68 -61.28 -0.55
N TRP A 506 -72.16 -60.12 -0.09
CA TRP A 506 -73.59 -59.84 0.04
C TRP A 506 -74.30 -59.81 -1.33
N LEU A 507 -73.72 -59.10 -2.30
CA LEU A 507 -74.27 -58.96 -3.64
C LEU A 507 -74.21 -60.28 -4.42
N GLY A 508 -73.12 -61.05 -4.27
CA GLY A 508 -73.03 -62.40 -4.83
C GLY A 508 -74.11 -63.34 -4.29
N GLY A 509 -74.45 -63.23 -3.00
CA GLY A 509 -75.57 -63.96 -2.41
C GLY A 509 -76.92 -63.55 -3.00
N LEU A 510 -77.13 -62.26 -3.24
CA LEU A 510 -78.35 -61.74 -3.87
C LEU A 510 -78.48 -62.23 -5.32
N VAL A 511 -77.40 -62.22 -6.10
CA VAL A 511 -77.38 -62.77 -7.46
C VAL A 511 -77.65 -64.28 -7.44
N GLY A 512 -77.05 -65.02 -6.52
CA GLY A 512 -77.32 -66.45 -6.34
C GLY A 512 -78.78 -66.74 -5.98
N LEU A 513 -79.39 -65.90 -5.15
CA LEU A 513 -80.82 -65.96 -4.81
C LEU A 513 -81.70 -65.73 -6.05
N ALA A 514 -81.39 -64.68 -6.83
CA ALA A 514 -82.12 -64.39 -8.07
C ALA A 514 -81.99 -65.53 -9.08
N ALA A 515 -80.79 -66.09 -9.27
CA ALA A 515 -80.54 -67.22 -10.16
C ALA A 515 -81.31 -68.47 -9.72
N PHE A 516 -81.37 -68.74 -8.41
CA PHE A 516 -82.17 -69.82 -7.86
C PHE A 516 -83.68 -69.64 -8.12
N LEU A 517 -84.21 -68.43 -7.90
CA LEU A 517 -85.63 -68.11 -8.16
C LEU A 517 -86.00 -68.29 -9.65
N VAL A 518 -85.11 -67.88 -10.55
CA VAL A 518 -85.29 -68.09 -12.00
C VAL A 518 -85.30 -69.57 -12.34
N ASN A 519 -84.36 -70.35 -11.79
CA ASN A 519 -84.30 -71.80 -12.02
C ASN A 519 -85.55 -72.52 -11.50
N LEU A 520 -86.07 -72.10 -10.34
CA LEU A 520 -87.33 -72.62 -9.78
C LEU A 520 -88.52 -72.30 -10.70
N GLY A 521 -88.58 -71.08 -11.26
CA GLY A 521 -89.61 -70.66 -12.20
C GLY A 521 -89.61 -71.45 -13.51
N ILE A 522 -88.43 -71.72 -14.07
CA ILE A 522 -88.27 -72.54 -15.29
C ILE A 522 -88.59 -74.02 -15.02
N GLY A 523 -88.19 -74.54 -13.85
CA GLY A 523 -88.52 -75.90 -13.41
C GLY A 523 -90.03 -76.14 -13.21
N MET A 524 -90.79 -75.11 -12.84
CA MET A 524 -92.25 -75.19 -12.74
C MET A 524 -92.97 -75.08 -14.10
N ALA A 525 -92.35 -74.47 -15.11
CA ALA A 525 -92.92 -74.34 -16.46
C ALA A 525 -92.64 -75.55 -17.39
N SER A 526 -91.79 -76.49 -16.95
CA SER A 526 -91.36 -77.69 -17.70
C SER A 526 -91.85 -79.01 -17.10
N ARG A 527 -92.61 -78.95 -16.00
CA ARG A 527 -93.43 -80.03 -15.44
C ARG A 527 -94.89 -79.76 -15.77
#